data_AF-A0A498IGG6-F1
#
_entry.id   AF-A0A498IGG6-F1
#
_cell.length_a   1.000
_cell.length_b   1.000
_cell.length_c   1.000
_cell.angle_alpha   90.00
_cell.angle_beta   90.00
_cell.angle_gamma   90.00
#
_symmetry.space_group_name_H-M   'P 1'
#
loop_
_entity.id
_entity.type
_entity.pdbx_description
1 polymer ?
#
loop_
_entity_poly.entity_id
_entity_poly.type
_entity_poly.pdbx_seq_one_letter_code
_entity_poly.pdbx_strand_id
1 'polypeptide(L)'
;MAVAALQAADEYFKESKKACEAFNAAPPLSRNPPLWGTMKYLSEKIPKDASSKVRIKRDLYSHEKIMEIAPTLPNFALALKPEKFQRPPVDPSCPILFMPKCNLLFTRDAGPASCKPTLRDA
;
A
#
# COMPACT_ATOMS: atom_id res chain seq x y z
N MET A 1 28.82 8.61 0.31
CA MET A 1 27.67 7.69 0.47
C MET A 1 26.41 8.37 1.01
N ALA A 2 26.48 9.17 2.08
CA ALA A 2 25.28 9.80 2.67
C ALA A 2 24.46 10.67 1.69
N VAL A 3 25.11 11.44 0.81
CA VAL A 3 24.42 12.27 -0.20
C VAL A 3 23.64 11.41 -1.20
N ALA A 4 24.26 10.34 -1.71
CA ALA A 4 23.60 9.40 -2.62
C ALA A 4 22.42 8.68 -1.96
N ALA A 5 22.55 8.30 -0.69
CA ALA A 5 21.45 7.71 0.06
C ALA A 5 20.27 8.68 0.22
N LEU A 6 20.53 9.96 0.49
CA LEU A 6 19.49 10.99 0.60
C LEU A 6 18.81 11.26 -0.75
N GLN A 7 19.55 11.21 -1.85
CA GLN A 7 18.99 11.38 -3.19
C GLN A 7 18.15 10.18 -3.62
N ALA A 8 18.62 8.97 -3.35
CA ALA A 8 17.84 7.76 -3.56
C ALA A 8 16.54 7.81 -2.74
N ALA A 9 16.62 8.24 -1.48
CA ALA A 9 15.44 8.41 -0.63
C ALA A 9 14.43 9.43 -1.19
N ASP A 10 14.89 10.56 -1.74
CA ASP A 10 14.02 11.56 -2.39
C ASP A 10 13.32 11.00 -3.63
N GLU A 11 14.04 10.23 -4.46
CA GLU A 11 13.45 9.58 -5.65
C GLU A 11 12.44 8.49 -5.27
N TYR A 12 12.77 7.60 -4.32
CA TYR A 12 11.83 6.58 -3.82
C TYR A 12 10.58 7.21 -3.20
N PHE A 13 10.74 8.35 -2.52
CA PHE A 13 9.61 9.06 -1.95
C PHE A 13 8.68 9.63 -3.04
N LYS A 14 9.23 10.20 -4.11
CA LYS A 14 8.43 10.67 -5.27
C LYS A 14 7.68 9.53 -5.94
N GLU A 15 8.33 8.39 -6.13
CA GLU A 15 7.71 7.20 -6.73
C GLU A 15 6.60 6.64 -5.82
N SER A 16 6.86 6.54 -4.51
CA SER A 16 5.86 6.13 -3.53
C SER A 16 4.62 7.03 -3.55
N LYS A 17 4.78 8.35 -3.71
CA LYS A 17 3.65 9.28 -3.83
C LYS A 17 2.79 8.99 -5.06
N LYS A 18 3.41 8.76 -6.23
CA LYS A 18 2.69 8.39 -7.46
C LYS A 18 1.94 7.07 -7.30
N ALA A 19 2.57 6.07 -6.66
CA ALA A 19 1.92 4.79 -6.38
C ALA A 19 0.73 4.95 -5.42
N CYS A 20 0.85 5.82 -4.41
CA CYS A 20 -0.24 6.16 -3.50
C CYS A 20 -1.42 6.81 -4.26
N GLU A 21 -1.15 7.81 -5.11
CA GLU A 21 -2.17 8.46 -5.92
C GLU A 21 -2.89 7.47 -6.84
N ALA A 22 -2.14 6.60 -7.51
CA ALA A 22 -2.69 5.55 -8.37
C ALA A 22 -3.54 4.53 -7.58
N PHE A 23 -3.08 4.11 -6.40
CA PHE A 23 -3.82 3.19 -5.53
C PHE A 23 -5.15 3.81 -5.08
N ASN A 24 -5.15 5.07 -4.68
CA ASN A 24 -6.38 5.75 -4.23
C ASN A 24 -7.34 6.07 -5.38
N ALA A 25 -6.84 6.16 -6.62
CA ALA A 25 -7.66 6.31 -7.81
C ALA A 25 -8.25 4.97 -8.31
N ALA A 26 -7.72 3.83 -7.86
CA ALA A 26 -8.22 2.52 -8.25
C ALA A 26 -9.57 2.22 -7.57
N PRO A 27 -10.53 1.57 -8.26
CA PRO A 27 -11.78 1.13 -7.63
C PRO A 27 -11.56 0.03 -6.58
N PRO A 28 -12.30 0.04 -5.46
CA PRO A 28 -13.20 1.11 -5.00
C PRO A 28 -12.38 2.33 -4.56
N LEU A 29 -12.81 3.53 -4.99
CA LEU A 29 -12.14 4.79 -4.67
C LEU A 29 -11.94 4.91 -3.16
N SER A 30 -10.72 4.68 -2.67
CA SER A 30 -10.38 4.90 -1.28
C SER A 30 -10.15 6.39 -1.07
N ARG A 31 -10.82 6.98 -0.09
CA ARG A 31 -10.57 8.37 0.27
C ARG A 31 -9.13 8.47 0.76
N ASN A 32 -8.33 9.32 0.12
CA ASN A 32 -7.01 9.68 0.61
C ASN A 32 -7.14 10.21 2.06
N PRO A 33 -6.59 9.52 3.06
CA PRO A 33 -6.57 10.08 4.41
C PRO A 33 -5.70 11.35 4.38
N PRO A 34 -6.04 12.37 5.19
CA PRO A 34 -5.18 13.54 5.32
C PRO A 34 -3.78 13.10 5.75
N LEU A 35 -2.74 13.74 5.20
CA LEU A 35 -1.35 13.42 5.55
C LEU A 35 -1.13 13.64 7.06
N TRP A 36 -0.89 12.55 7.78
CA TRP A 36 -0.68 12.57 9.23
C TRP A 36 0.47 11.64 9.63
N GLY A 37 0.97 11.84 10.85
CA GLY A 37 2.03 11.01 11.44
C GLY A 37 3.32 10.99 10.61
N THR A 38 3.89 9.79 10.46
CA THR A 38 5.18 9.55 9.81
C THR A 38 5.22 10.06 8.37
N MET A 39 4.13 9.89 7.60
CA MET A 39 4.12 10.30 6.19
C MET A 39 4.26 11.82 6.03
N LYS A 40 3.65 12.60 6.93
CA LYS A 40 3.82 14.07 6.95
C LYS A 40 5.27 14.44 7.25
N TYR A 41 5.86 13.81 8.27
CA TYR A 41 7.26 14.05 8.64
C TYR A 41 8.23 13.74 7.49
N LEU A 42 8.05 12.58 6.83
CA LEU A 42 8.89 12.18 5.70
C LEU A 42 8.77 13.14 4.52
N SER A 43 7.54 13.57 4.21
CA SER A 43 7.24 14.55 3.15
C SER A 43 7.99 15.87 3.35
N GLU A 44 8.17 16.27 4.61
CA GLU A 44 8.88 17.50 4.94
C GLU A 44 10.39 17.31 5.04
N LYS A 45 10.85 16.18 5.56
CA LYS A 45 12.26 15.99 5.92
C LYS A 45 13.13 15.49 4.77
N ILE A 46 12.64 14.52 3.99
CA ILE A 46 13.43 13.93 2.90
C ILE A 46 13.84 14.99 1.86
N PRO A 47 12.91 15.83 1.34
CA PRO A 47 13.30 16.82 0.33
C PRO A 47 14.22 17.92 0.90
N LYS A 48 14.01 18.31 2.17
CA LYS A 48 14.85 19.30 2.86
C LYS A 48 16.28 18.79 3.08
N ASP A 49 16.41 17.55 3.54
CA ASP A 49 17.71 16.94 3.83
C ASP A 49 18.48 16.60 2.54
N ALA A 50 17.78 16.23 1.45
CA ALA A 50 18.38 16.05 0.12
C ALA A 50 18.86 17.39 -0.47
N SER A 51 17.99 18.42 -0.51
CA SER A 51 18.30 19.72 -1.12
C SER A 51 19.41 20.48 -0.39
N SER A 52 19.40 20.46 0.95
CA SER A 52 20.41 21.16 1.77
C SER A 52 21.83 20.59 1.62
N LYS A 53 21.97 19.35 1.16
CA LYS A 53 23.27 18.68 0.95
C LYS A 53 23.72 18.63 -0.51
N VAL A 54 22.91 19.09 -1.47
CA VAL A 54 23.23 19.13 -2.90
C VAL A 54 23.57 20.57 -3.30
N ARG A 55 24.81 21.00 -3.05
CA ARG A 55 25.33 22.27 -3.59
C ARG A 55 26.32 22.11 -4.74
N ILE A 56 26.71 20.89 -5.12
CA ILE A 56 27.77 20.66 -6.12
C ILE A 56 27.41 19.41 -6.96
N LYS A 57 27.25 19.60 -8.28
CA LYS A 57 26.92 18.62 -9.35
C LYS A 57 25.45 18.23 -9.51
N ARG A 58 24.71 19.01 -10.31
CA ARG A 58 23.32 18.74 -10.74
C ARG A 58 23.26 17.67 -11.86
N ASP A 59 24.38 17.53 -12.54
CA ASP A 59 24.67 16.83 -13.78
C ASP A 59 25.11 15.37 -13.56
N LEU A 60 25.36 14.97 -12.31
CA LEU A 60 25.74 13.59 -11.98
C LEU A 60 24.57 12.68 -11.53
N TYR A 61 23.35 13.22 -11.42
CA TYR A 61 22.22 12.56 -10.79
C TYR A 61 21.02 12.44 -11.74
N SER A 62 21.21 11.73 -12.85
CA SER A 62 20.08 11.19 -13.61
C SER A 62 19.41 10.08 -12.80
N HIS A 63 18.10 9.89 -12.98
CA HIS A 63 17.30 8.93 -12.20
C HIS A 63 17.91 7.51 -12.19
N GLU A 64 18.38 7.03 -13.34
CA GLU A 64 19.07 5.73 -13.46
C GLU A 64 20.37 5.66 -12.64
N LYS A 65 21.15 6.73 -12.67
CA LYS A 65 22.43 6.81 -11.96
C LYS A 65 22.25 6.94 -10.45
N ILE A 66 21.15 7.54 -9.98
CA ILE A 66 20.81 7.61 -8.56
C ILE A 66 20.50 6.20 -8.01
N MET A 67 19.77 5.38 -8.75
CA MET A 67 19.47 4.01 -8.35
C MET A 67 20.72 3.13 -8.30
N GLU A 68 21.67 3.34 -9.22
CA GLU A 68 22.95 2.62 -9.24
C GLU A 68 23.88 3.02 -8.08
N ILE A 69 23.86 4.29 -7.66
CA ILE A 69 24.69 4.81 -6.56
C ILE A 69 24.05 4.57 -5.17
N ALA A 70 22.79 4.11 -5.13
CA ALA A 70 22.11 3.82 -3.87
C ALA A 70 22.88 2.71 -3.12
N PRO A 71 23.30 2.95 -1.86
CA PRO A 71 23.98 1.93 -1.09
C PRO A 71 23.02 0.75 -0.84
N THR A 72 23.53 -0.47 -0.94
CA THR A 72 22.76 -1.67 -0.61
C THR A 72 22.31 -1.60 0.84
N LEU A 73 21.01 -1.67 1.06
CA LEU A 73 20.46 -1.72 2.42
C LEU A 73 20.78 -3.09 3.04
N PRO A 74 21.14 -3.14 4.32
CA PRO A 74 21.33 -4.40 5.01
C PRO A 74 20.00 -5.18 5.04
N ASN A 75 20.10 -6.50 4.94
CA ASN A 75 18.93 -7.36 5.05
C ASN A 75 18.51 -7.46 6.52
N PHE A 76 17.35 -6.91 6.86
CA PHE A 76 16.80 -6.98 8.21
C PHE A 76 15.86 -8.19 8.34
N ALA A 77 16.04 -8.99 9.39
CA ALA A 77 15.11 -10.08 9.69
C ALA A 77 13.72 -9.51 10.04
N LEU A 78 12.65 -10.20 9.63
CA LEU A 78 11.28 -9.81 9.96
C LEU A 78 11.08 -9.82 11.48
N ALA A 79 10.71 -8.67 12.04
CA ALA A 79 10.49 -8.51 13.47
C ALA A 79 9.19 -9.19 13.94
N LEU A 80 8.20 -9.29 13.05
CA LEU A 80 6.88 -9.85 13.37
C LEU A 80 6.73 -11.24 12.76
N LYS A 81 6.26 -12.18 13.58
CA LYS A 81 5.83 -13.51 13.12
C LYS A 81 4.31 -13.52 13.06
N PRO A 82 3.70 -14.08 12.00
CA PRO A 82 2.25 -14.25 11.96
C PRO A 82 1.79 -15.08 13.16
N GLU A 83 0.89 -14.54 13.96
CA GLU A 83 0.24 -15.32 15.01
C GLU A 83 -0.83 -16.20 14.39
N LYS A 84 -0.98 -17.44 14.91
CA LYS A 84 -2.05 -18.33 14.47
C LYS A 84 -3.38 -17.75 14.94
N PHE A 85 -4.20 -17.31 13.99
CA PHE A 85 -5.55 -16.87 14.27
C PHE A 85 -6.36 -18.02 14.88
N GLN A 86 -6.86 -17.85 16.11
CA GLN A 86 -7.78 -18.78 16.74
C GLN A 86 -9.20 -18.28 16.51
N ARG A 87 -10.01 -19.08 15.81
CA ARG A 87 -11.45 -18.79 15.64
C ARG A 87 -12.15 -18.94 17.00
N PRO A 88 -13.05 -18.02 17.37
CA PRO A 88 -13.94 -18.24 18.49
C PRO A 88 -14.69 -19.57 18.32
N PRO A 89 -14.94 -20.33 19.40
CA PRO A 89 -15.76 -21.53 19.34
C PRO A 89 -17.17 -21.15 18.85
N VAL A 90 -17.71 -21.95 17.94
CA VAL A 90 -19.08 -21.75 17.44
C VAL A 90 -20.04 -22.18 18.55
N ASP A 91 -20.78 -21.22 19.10
CA ASP A 91 -21.85 -21.50 20.06
C ASP A 91 -23.07 -22.08 19.31
N PRO A 92 -23.52 -23.31 19.61
CA PRO A 92 -24.69 -23.91 18.97
C PRO A 92 -26.01 -23.16 19.28
N SER A 93 -26.03 -22.28 20.28
CA SER A 93 -27.18 -21.42 20.60
C SER A 93 -27.25 -20.13 19.79
N CYS A 94 -26.24 -19.83 18.96
CA CYS A 94 -26.22 -18.65 18.10
C CYS A 94 -26.72 -19.05 16.69
N PRO A 95 -28.01 -18.86 16.36
CA PRO A 95 -28.48 -19.11 15.02
C PRO A 95 -27.78 -18.12 14.08
N ILE A 96 -27.19 -18.69 13.05
CA ILE A 96 -26.52 -18.09 11.89
C ILE A 96 -27.37 -16.96 11.27
N LEU A 97 -27.36 -15.79 11.90
CA LEU A 97 -27.81 -14.51 11.34
C LEU A 97 -26.64 -13.59 11.01
N PHE A 98 -25.42 -14.12 11.01
CA PHE A 98 -24.31 -13.47 10.33
C PHE A 98 -24.46 -13.69 8.82
N MET A 99 -25.31 -12.87 8.20
CA MET A 99 -25.36 -12.69 6.76
C MET A 99 -23.94 -12.47 6.22
N PRO A 100 -23.54 -13.11 5.11
CA PRO A 100 -22.30 -12.78 4.42
C PRO A 100 -22.51 -11.51 3.60
N LYS A 101 -22.74 -10.36 4.24
CA LYS A 101 -22.47 -9.05 3.61
C LYS A 101 -20.99 -8.77 3.78
N CYS A 102 -20.19 -9.45 2.97
CA CYS A 102 -18.84 -9.06 2.52
C CYS A 102 -18.17 -10.28 1.84
N ASN A 103 -18.81 -10.82 0.81
CA ASN A 103 -18.08 -11.48 -0.27
C ASN A 103 -18.08 -10.52 -1.47
N LEU A 104 -17.38 -9.38 -1.33
CA LEU A 104 -16.83 -8.68 -2.48
C LEU A 104 -15.41 -9.23 -2.73
N LEU A 105 -15.36 -10.51 -3.05
CA LEU A 105 -14.23 -11.06 -3.80
C LEU A 105 -14.44 -10.58 -5.24
N PHE A 106 -13.57 -9.67 -5.69
CA PHE A 106 -13.39 -9.39 -7.11
C PHE A 106 -13.12 -10.72 -7.82
N THR A 107 -14.12 -11.27 -8.50
CA THR A 107 -13.91 -12.30 -9.52
C THR A 107 -14.24 -11.70 -10.88
N ARG A 108 -13.17 -11.62 -11.66
CA ARG A 108 -13.08 -11.29 -13.08
C ARG A 108 -13.99 -12.22 -13.91
N ASP A 109 -14.74 -11.61 -14.83
CA ASP A 109 -15.38 -12.15 -16.04
C ASP A 109 -16.22 -13.45 -15.96
N ALA A 110 -17.55 -13.34 -16.18
CA ALA A 110 -18.30 -14.03 -17.25
C ALA A 110 -19.84 -13.96 -17.06
N GLY A 111 -20.53 -13.26 -17.99
CA GLY A 111 -21.85 -13.63 -18.56
C GLY A 111 -23.14 -13.57 -17.70
N PRO A 112 -24.30 -13.11 -18.24
CA PRO A 112 -25.54 -13.01 -17.50
C PRO A 112 -26.38 -14.29 -17.65
N ALA A 113 -26.57 -15.04 -16.56
CA ALA A 113 -27.61 -16.06 -16.48
C ALA A 113 -28.67 -15.62 -15.46
N SER A 114 -29.82 -15.23 -16.00
CA SER A 114 -31.05 -14.88 -15.30
C SER A 114 -31.57 -16.06 -14.46
N CYS A 115 -31.81 -15.84 -13.17
CA CYS A 115 -32.55 -16.78 -12.33
C CYS A 115 -33.87 -16.13 -11.87
N LYS A 116 -35.00 -16.53 -12.48
CA LYS A 116 -36.34 -16.27 -11.95
C LYS A 116 -36.66 -17.29 -10.84
N PRO A 117 -37.30 -16.89 -9.73
CA PRO A 117 -37.76 -17.84 -8.73
C PRO A 117 -39.13 -18.40 -9.11
N THR A 118 -39.25 -19.73 -9.17
CA THR A 118 -40.54 -20.43 -9.19
C THR A 118 -40.94 -20.80 -7.77
N LEU A 119 -42.12 -20.33 -7.37
CA LEU A 119 -42.81 -20.71 -6.14
C LEU A 119 -43.14 -22.20 -6.20
N ARG A 120 -42.76 -22.98 -5.18
CA ARG A 120 -43.37 -24.29 -4.91
C ARG A 120 -44.04 -24.22 -3.55
N ASP A 121 -45.36 -24.33 -3.58
CA ASP A 121 -46.21 -24.54 -2.43
C ASP A 121 -45.95 -25.92 -1.81
N ALA A 122 -45.93 -25.96 -0.47
CA ALA A 122 -46.56 -26.98 0.37
C ALA A 122 -46.61 -26.46 1.81
#